data_AF-A0A0S8AFV1-F1
#
_entry.id   AF-A0A0S8AFV1-F1
#
_cell.length_a   1.000
_cell.length_b   1.000
_cell.length_c   1.000
_cell.angle_alpha   90.00
_cell.angle_beta   90.00
_cell.angle_gamma   90.00
#
_symmetry.space_group_name_H-M   'P 1'
#
loop_
_entity.id
_entity.type
_entity.pdbx_description
1 polymer ?
#
loop_
_entity_poly.entity_id
_entity_poly.type
_entity_poly.pdbx_seq_one_letter_code
_entity_poly.pdbx_strand_id
1 'polypeptide(L)'
;MGHEHAMMHAPPPKDLDYATMKMTASDAFSVMYKSIGGQVRINRIHSWELTVKDAEGHPVNNAEITIVGDMPEHGHGLPTQPEVTGMGMEGLYRVDGMKFQMPGWWVVTISVMANGIQDNVSFNLNVM
;
A
#
# COMPACT_ATOMS: atom_id res chain seq x y z
N MET A 1 5.98 34.08 -3.55
CA MET A 1 5.31 33.26 -4.58
C MET A 1 4.70 32.07 -3.86
N GLY A 2 3.37 32.03 -3.76
CA GLY A 2 2.68 30.97 -3.02
C GLY A 2 2.64 29.71 -3.86
N HIS A 3 3.13 28.60 -3.32
CA HIS A 3 2.88 27.29 -3.91
C HIS A 3 1.44 26.92 -3.55
N GLU A 4 0.53 27.08 -4.50
CA GLU A 4 -0.83 26.57 -4.39
C GLU A 4 -0.75 25.04 -4.37
N HIS A 5 -0.84 24.45 -3.17
CA HIS A 5 -1.22 23.05 -3.03
C HIS A 5 -2.69 22.98 -3.45
N ALA A 6 -2.94 22.67 -4.72
CA ALA A 6 -4.27 22.36 -5.20
C ALA A 6 -4.79 21.20 -4.35
N MET A 7 -5.67 21.52 -3.40
CA MET A 7 -6.29 20.54 -2.53
C MET A 7 -7.12 19.63 -3.42
N MET A 8 -6.63 18.40 -3.59
CA MET A 8 -7.29 17.38 -4.36
C MET A 8 -8.52 16.97 -3.56
N HIS A 9 -9.70 17.37 -4.01
CA HIS A 9 -11.00 16.83 -3.60
C HIS A 9 -11.53 16.06 -4.82
N ALA A 10 -10.77 15.07 -5.28
CA ALA A 10 -11.14 14.30 -6.45
C ALA A 10 -12.11 13.19 -6.01
N PRO A 11 -13.35 13.14 -6.52
CA PRO A 11 -14.23 12.01 -6.25
C PRO A 11 -13.60 10.71 -6.78
N PRO A 12 -13.91 9.54 -6.20
CA PRO A 12 -13.39 8.28 -6.67
C PRO A 12 -13.74 8.07 -8.16
N PRO A 13 -12.76 7.70 -9.01
CA PRO A 13 -13.03 7.21 -10.34
C PRO A 13 -14.10 6.10 -10.33
N LYS A 14 -14.91 6.02 -11.38
CA LYS A 14 -15.99 5.01 -11.46
C LYS A 14 -15.47 3.58 -11.60
N ASP A 15 -14.27 3.44 -12.17
CA ASP A 15 -13.68 2.16 -12.55
C ASP A 15 -12.39 1.89 -11.76
N LEU A 16 -12.50 1.98 -10.42
CA LEU A 16 -11.37 1.68 -9.54
C LEU A 16 -11.04 0.18 -9.56
N ASP A 17 -9.77 -0.11 -9.81
CA ASP A 17 -9.20 -1.44 -9.66
C ASP A 17 -8.90 -1.72 -8.18
N TYR A 18 -9.59 -2.71 -7.62
CA TYR A 18 -9.45 -3.20 -6.24
C TYR A 18 -8.67 -4.53 -6.16
N ALA A 19 -7.90 -4.89 -7.19
CA ALA A 19 -7.02 -6.06 -7.15
C ALA A 19 -6.07 -5.98 -5.95
N THR A 20 -5.86 -7.10 -5.27
CA THR A 20 -4.93 -7.18 -4.12
C THR A 20 -3.54 -7.66 -4.51
N MET A 21 -3.32 -7.94 -5.80
CA MET A 21 -2.02 -8.29 -6.39
C MET A 21 -1.84 -7.51 -7.69
N LYS A 22 -0.71 -6.81 -7.82
CA LYS A 22 -0.40 -5.97 -8.99
C LYS A 22 1.11 -5.96 -9.22
N MET A 23 1.51 -5.72 -10.48
CA MET A 23 2.88 -5.32 -10.79
C MET A 23 3.14 -3.89 -10.32
N THR A 24 4.38 -3.61 -9.97
CA THR A 24 4.86 -2.24 -9.75
C THR A 24 4.94 -1.47 -11.07
N ALA A 25 5.04 -0.14 -10.98
CA ALA A 25 4.85 0.76 -12.12
C ALA A 25 5.82 0.51 -13.30
N SER A 26 7.00 -0.04 -13.03
CA SER A 26 8.00 -0.40 -14.04
C SER A 26 8.10 -1.92 -14.26
N ASP A 27 7.10 -2.68 -13.78
CA ASP A 27 7.04 -4.15 -13.81
C ASP A 27 8.23 -4.85 -13.14
N ALA A 28 8.95 -4.16 -12.26
CA ALA A 28 10.12 -4.73 -11.57
C ALA A 28 9.75 -5.79 -10.53
N PHE A 29 8.60 -5.62 -9.86
CA PHE A 29 8.12 -6.50 -8.81
C PHE A 29 6.62 -6.79 -8.95
N SER A 30 6.20 -7.96 -8.50
CA SER A 30 4.81 -8.29 -8.20
C SER A 30 4.60 -8.18 -6.69
N VAL A 31 3.63 -7.35 -6.28
CA VAL A 31 3.27 -7.17 -4.86
C VAL A 31 1.83 -7.63 -4.66
N MET A 32 1.62 -8.43 -3.62
CA MET A 32 0.28 -8.77 -3.12
C MET A 32 0.16 -8.36 -1.66
N TYR A 33 -1.00 -7.85 -1.27
CA TYR A 33 -1.33 -7.65 0.14
C TYR A 33 -2.54 -8.48 0.57
N LYS A 34 -2.58 -8.83 1.85
CA LYS A 34 -3.71 -9.46 2.51
C LYS A 34 -3.89 -8.90 3.91
N SER A 35 -5.10 -8.48 4.26
CA SER A 35 -5.42 -8.05 5.62
C SER A 35 -5.54 -9.24 6.57
N ILE A 36 -4.81 -9.19 7.69
CA ILE A 36 -4.90 -10.18 8.77
C ILE A 36 -6.19 -9.91 9.56
N GLY A 37 -6.96 -10.95 9.85
CA GLY A 37 -8.24 -10.82 10.55
C GLY A 37 -9.41 -10.44 9.64
N GLY A 38 -9.21 -10.37 8.32
CA GLY A 38 -10.27 -10.22 7.33
C GLY A 38 -10.49 -8.76 6.91
N GLN A 39 -11.74 -8.31 6.96
CA GLN A 39 -12.17 -7.04 6.39
C GLN A 39 -11.44 -5.84 7.04
N VAL A 40 -10.95 -4.93 6.19
CA VAL A 40 -10.40 -3.64 6.60
C VAL A 40 -11.56 -2.74 7.06
N ARG A 41 -11.45 -2.19 8.27
CA ARG A 41 -12.48 -1.37 8.92
C ARG A 41 -11.92 -0.05 9.41
N ILE A 42 -12.76 0.98 9.42
CA ILE A 42 -12.37 2.27 10.00
C ILE A 42 -12.06 2.17 11.50
N ASN A 43 -11.20 3.05 11.98
CA ASN A 43 -10.85 3.23 13.40
C ASN A 43 -10.36 1.97 14.12
N ARG A 44 -9.80 1.03 13.36
CA ARG A 44 -9.11 -0.16 13.87
C ARG A 44 -7.68 -0.17 13.36
N ILE A 45 -6.78 -0.70 14.19
CA ILE A 45 -5.42 -1.03 13.78
C ILE A 45 -5.48 -2.39 13.09
N HIS A 46 -4.89 -2.46 11.92
CA HIS A 46 -4.78 -3.66 11.11
C HIS A 46 -3.32 -4.04 10.94
N SER A 47 -3.12 -5.34 10.79
CA SER A 47 -1.86 -5.89 10.28
C SER A 47 -2.12 -6.52 8.92
N TRP A 48 -1.23 -6.33 7.97
CA TRP A 48 -1.29 -6.95 6.66
C TRP A 48 -0.09 -7.90 6.46
N GLU A 49 -0.29 -8.91 5.62
CA GLU A 49 0.78 -9.70 5.03
C GLU A 49 1.02 -9.20 3.61
N LEU A 50 2.28 -8.94 3.28
CA LEU A 50 2.72 -8.67 1.91
C LEU A 50 3.50 -9.86 1.37
N THR A 51 3.29 -10.13 0.08
CA THR A 51 4.15 -11.02 -0.71
C THR A 51 4.79 -10.21 -1.82
N VAL A 52 6.11 -10.21 -1.90
CA VAL A 52 6.90 -9.50 -2.92
C VAL A 52 7.70 -10.50 -3.73
N LYS A 53 7.53 -10.45 -5.04
CA LYS A 53 8.26 -11.26 -6.02
C LYS A 53 8.88 -10.38 -7.08
N ASP A 54 9.97 -10.83 -7.70
CA ASP A 54 10.53 -10.16 -8.88
C ASP A 54 9.68 -10.47 -10.13
N ALA A 55 10.07 -9.88 -11.27
CA ALA A 55 9.42 -10.11 -12.56
C ALA A 55 9.45 -11.57 -13.04
N GLU A 56 10.39 -12.38 -12.54
CA GLU A 56 10.52 -13.81 -12.85
C GLU A 56 9.69 -14.68 -11.89
N GLY A 57 9.10 -14.08 -10.85
CA GLY A 57 8.27 -14.74 -9.86
C GLY A 57 9.03 -15.30 -8.65
N HIS A 58 10.33 -15.00 -8.51
CA HIS A 58 11.12 -15.40 -7.36
C HIS A 58 10.85 -14.49 -6.16
N PRO A 59 10.89 -15.03 -4.92
CA PRO A 59 10.67 -14.23 -3.72
C PRO A 59 11.78 -13.18 -3.52
N VAL A 60 11.38 -11.93 -3.25
CA VAL A 60 12.30 -10.84 -2.96
C VAL A 60 12.44 -10.70 -1.44
N ASN A 61 13.61 -11.08 -0.93
CA ASN A 61 13.94 -11.03 0.49
C ASN A 61 14.76 -9.78 0.83
N ASN A 62 14.71 -9.34 2.10
CA ASN A 62 15.44 -8.18 2.62
C ASN A 62 15.22 -6.88 1.81
N ALA A 63 14.04 -6.71 1.21
CA ALA A 63 13.66 -5.47 0.58
C ALA A 63 13.42 -4.38 1.64
N GLU A 64 13.84 -3.17 1.33
CA GLU A 64 13.36 -1.98 2.04
C GLU A 64 11.98 -1.64 1.50
N ILE A 65 10.97 -1.66 2.37
CA ILE A 65 9.57 -1.43 1.99
C ILE A 65 9.02 -0.28 2.83
N THR A 66 8.42 0.69 2.16
CA THR A 66 7.69 1.78 2.81
C THR A 66 6.25 1.81 2.32
N ILE A 67 5.35 2.24 3.21
CA ILE A 67 3.92 2.25 2.96
C ILE A 67 3.37 3.60 3.35
N VAL A 68 2.69 4.21 2.40
CA VAL A 68 1.90 5.43 2.62
C VAL A 68 0.47 5.14 2.22
N GLY A 69 -0.47 5.78 2.90
CA GLY A 69 -1.87 5.73 2.51
C GLY A 69 -2.41 7.14 2.45
N ASP A 70 -3.25 7.39 1.46
CA ASP A 70 -3.88 8.67 1.14
C ASP A 70 -5.37 8.48 0.98
N MET A 71 -6.15 9.47 1.43
CA MET A 71 -7.57 9.58 1.14
C MET A 71 -7.79 10.79 0.20
N PRO A 72 -7.80 10.57 -1.13
CA PRO A 72 -7.79 11.67 -2.10
C PRO A 72 -9.00 12.60 -2.03
N GLU A 73 -10.12 12.17 -1.46
CA GLU A 73 -11.30 13.02 -1.29
C GLU A 73 -11.13 14.06 -0.18
N HIS A 74 -10.24 13.81 0.78
CA HIS A 74 -10.07 14.61 1.99
C HIS A 74 -8.65 15.15 2.20
N GLY A 75 -7.69 14.77 1.36
CA GLY A 75 -6.32 15.29 1.40
C GLY A 75 -5.55 14.92 2.68
N HIS A 76 -5.84 13.78 3.28
CA HIS A 76 -5.16 13.29 4.48
C HIS A 76 -4.65 11.87 4.31
N GLY A 77 -3.48 11.60 4.90
CA GLY A 77 -2.88 10.28 4.91
C GLY A 77 -3.30 9.41 6.08
N LEU A 78 -2.62 8.27 6.26
CA LEU A 78 -2.76 7.45 7.45
C LEU A 78 -2.42 8.28 8.71
N PRO A 79 -3.17 8.12 9.82
CA PRO A 79 -2.86 8.78 11.10
C PRO A 79 -1.75 8.05 11.87
N THR A 80 -1.13 7.03 11.27
CA THR A 80 -0.09 6.18 11.83
C THR A 80 1.03 6.03 10.82
N GLN A 81 2.18 5.53 11.28
CA GLN A 81 3.29 5.15 10.42
C GLN A 81 3.43 3.62 10.48
N PRO A 82 2.98 2.89 9.44
CA PRO A 82 3.06 1.44 9.43
C PRO A 82 4.50 0.95 9.49
N GLU A 83 4.75 -0.11 10.25
CA GLU A 83 6.06 -0.73 10.37
C GLU A 83 6.10 -2.02 9.56
N VAL A 84 7.18 -2.23 8.80
CA VAL A 84 7.35 -3.41 7.96
C VAL A 84 8.44 -4.32 8.53
N THR A 85 8.09 -5.59 8.73
CA THR A 85 9.01 -6.63 9.23
C THR A 85 9.06 -7.80 8.27
N GLY A 86 10.26 -8.24 7.86
CA GLY A 86 10.42 -9.46 7.07
C GLY A 86 10.07 -10.71 7.87
N MET A 87 9.35 -11.66 7.26
CA MET A 87 8.87 -12.90 7.91
C MET A 87 9.70 -14.14 7.53
N GLY A 88 10.93 -13.98 7.04
CA GLY A 88 11.80 -15.07 6.59
C GLY A 88 12.29 -14.87 5.16
N MET A 89 12.61 -15.98 4.48
CA MET A 89 13.23 -16.00 3.15
C MET A 89 12.28 -16.42 2.02
N GLU A 90 11.01 -16.01 2.09
CA GLU A 90 9.96 -16.36 1.12
C GLU A 90 9.30 -15.14 0.47
N GLY A 91 9.94 -13.96 0.56
CA GLY A 91 9.38 -12.70 0.06
C GLY A 91 8.16 -12.24 0.84
N LEU A 92 8.02 -12.71 2.08
CA LEU A 92 6.90 -12.42 2.97
C LEU A 92 7.26 -11.34 3.98
N TYR A 93 6.37 -10.37 4.13
CA TYR A 93 6.53 -9.26 5.08
C TYR A 93 5.25 -9.06 5.87
N ARG A 94 5.36 -8.70 7.15
CA ARG A 94 4.25 -8.21 7.95
C ARG A 94 4.29 -6.70 8.00
N VAL A 95 3.14 -6.09 7.80
CA VAL A 95 2.91 -4.66 7.96
C VAL A 95 2.02 -4.49 9.17
N ASP A 96 2.53 -3.85 10.22
CA ASP A 96 1.77 -3.57 11.43
C ASP A 96 1.43 -2.08 11.53
N GLY A 97 0.26 -1.76 12.11
CA GLY A 97 -0.08 -0.36 12.40
C GLY A 97 -0.87 0.38 11.33
N MET A 98 -1.44 -0.32 10.33
CA MET A 98 -2.33 0.30 9.34
C MET A 98 -3.62 0.79 10.03
N LYS A 99 -4.00 2.06 9.85
CA LYS A 99 -5.25 2.61 10.40
C LYS A 99 -5.94 3.54 9.41
N PHE A 100 -7.21 3.31 9.15
CA PHE A 100 -8.04 4.17 8.31
C PHE A 100 -9.03 4.91 9.19
N GLN A 101 -9.09 6.25 9.09
CA GLN A 101 -9.88 7.07 10.01
C GLN A 101 -11.29 7.42 9.50
N MET A 102 -11.50 7.35 8.19
CA MET A 102 -12.75 7.73 7.52
C MET A 102 -13.16 6.64 6.53
N PRO A 103 -14.47 6.38 6.36
CA PRO A 103 -14.96 5.45 5.35
C PRO A 103 -14.82 6.07 3.96
N GLY A 104 -14.73 5.23 2.93
CA GLY A 104 -14.63 5.66 1.53
C GLY A 104 -13.36 5.17 0.85
N TRP A 105 -12.98 5.88 -0.21
CA TRP A 105 -11.86 5.49 -1.07
C TRP A 105 -10.52 5.91 -0.46
N TRP A 106 -9.67 4.91 -0.28
CA TRP A 106 -8.27 5.07 0.12
C TRP A 106 -7.36 4.52 -0.98
N VAL A 107 -6.21 5.16 -1.13
CA VAL A 107 -5.10 4.70 -1.97
C VAL A 107 -3.95 4.34 -1.04
N VAL A 108 -3.46 3.10 -1.10
CA VAL A 108 -2.26 2.68 -0.38
C VAL A 108 -1.15 2.45 -1.39
N THR A 109 -0.05 3.18 -1.24
CA THR A 109 1.13 3.05 -2.09
C THR A 109 2.23 2.33 -1.33
N ILE A 110 2.75 1.27 -1.94
CA ILE A 110 3.85 0.46 -1.42
C ILE A 110 5.05 0.72 -2.30
N SER A 111 6.14 1.21 -1.72
CA SER A 111 7.43 1.35 -2.41
C SER A 111 8.35 0.21 -1.99
N VAL A 112 9.02 -0.40 -2.95
CA VAL A 112 9.93 -1.52 -2.76
C VAL A 112 11.31 -1.13 -3.30
N MET A 113 12.35 -1.31 -2.50
CA MET A 113 13.74 -1.20 -2.91
C MET A 113 14.48 -2.50 -2.61
N ALA A 114 15.01 -3.14 -3.65
CA ALA A 114 15.78 -4.38 -3.53
C ALA A 114 16.80 -4.47 -4.67
N ASN A 115 17.99 -4.98 -4.38
CA ASN A 115 19.06 -5.18 -5.37
C ASN A 115 19.39 -3.93 -6.22
N GLY A 116 19.25 -2.74 -5.64
CA GLY A 116 19.48 -1.46 -6.34
C GLY A 116 18.34 -1.00 -7.25
N ILE A 117 17.24 -1.74 -7.32
CA ILE A 117 16.02 -1.38 -8.06
C ILE A 117 15.00 -0.81 -7.07
N GLN A 118 14.44 0.35 -7.39
CA GLN A 118 13.33 0.95 -6.66
C GLN A 118 12.12 1.07 -7.58
N ASP A 119 10.97 0.60 -7.10
CA ASP A 119 9.70 0.71 -7.81
C ASP A 119 8.54 0.78 -6.81
N ASN A 120 7.34 1.12 -7.28
CA ASN A 120 6.17 1.27 -6.41
C ASN A 120 4.87 0.78 -7.07
N VAL A 121 3.88 0.51 -6.24
CA VAL A 121 2.53 0.11 -6.66
C VAL A 121 1.48 0.74 -5.76
N SER A 122 0.35 1.14 -6.34
CA SER A 122 -0.80 1.66 -5.60
C SER A 122 -2.00 0.73 -5.68
N PHE A 123 -2.63 0.53 -4.53
CA PHE A 123 -3.83 -0.25 -4.31
C PHE A 123 -4.99 0.65 -3.92
N ASN A 124 -6.14 0.49 -4.56
CA ASN A 124 -7.36 1.14 -4.12
C ASN A 124 -8.06 0.27 -3.09
N LEU A 125 -8.60 0.90 -2.05
CA LEU A 125 -9.43 0.27 -1.04
C LEU A 125 -10.72 1.06 -0.91
N ASN A 126 -11.83 0.34 -0.75
CA ASN A 126 -13.06 0.91 -0.23
C ASN A 126 -13.21 0.46 1.22
N VAL A 127 -13.03 1.39 2.16
CA VAL A 127 -13.05 1.09 3.60
C VAL A 127 -14.41 1.49 4.18
N MET A 128 -14.98 0.62 5.03
CA MET A 128 -16.28 0.82 5.68
C MET A 128 -16.16 0.76 7.20
#